data_AF-A0A7S4LM39-F1
#
_entry.id   AF-A0A7S4LM39-F1
#
_cell.length_a   1.000
_cell.length_b   1.000
_cell.length_c   1.000
_cell.angle_alpha   90.00
_cell.angle_beta   90.00
_cell.angle_gamma   90.00
#
_symmetry.space_group_name_H-M   'P 1'
#
loop_
_entity.id
_entity.type
_entity.pdbx_description
1 polymer ?
#
loop_
_entity_poly.entity_id
_entity_poly.type
_entity_poly.pdbx_seq_one_letter_code
_entity_poly.pdbx_strand_id
1 'polypeptide(L)'
;FFSSSYDPIMLLIATVVARLLKNLGSTLLFKLWGKHKGGVLWLDVSDDKGPSVRYSHGVAVVNQGMLVTHGYYYSHPTNKAMWLDDMWWFSFEKEKWYKVPNDGEKPSPRYRGTAVMHDSAVYFFGGEDGGHPYSRTYVWGAHFDEVWKFERNKWSLIPVGMRPPALQSHSAIVIGDSMVVFGGLIADGKSDQVNSVVRDSDMVWVFDFKSYEWQSADPPDPQAAVPPARRSHTAVALGGRMLVFGGFTKDPQHPNLNDLWSFDPSSNEWFEITYEKHEGPRPRGAHAAAANKDTNIMYVFGGADCKIGCKCMDDLWQFDVSTGEWKEIYSPKTSVPNNRHFHSMVLSDEGKMYVFGGESYKPYKYFNDVWKMDVMALGSRYTGNRTKTKPEPFRLFPRLPVKPPFVTDPEFVPSATLLPFSAPVRIMMGVFCIIATAVAVGMFCNKKRGPKAPRFRSEHYHTA
;
A
#
# COMPACT_ATOMS: atom_id res chain seq x y z
N PHE A 1 -32.18 -38.56 2.63
CA PHE A 1 -33.09 -38.91 1.51
C PHE A 1 -32.26 -39.22 0.29
N PHE A 2 -32.14 -40.50 -0.07
CA PHE A 2 -31.51 -40.92 -1.33
C PHE A 2 -32.29 -42.12 -1.86
N SER A 3 -33.04 -41.90 -2.94
CA SER A 3 -33.61 -42.96 -3.77
C SER A 3 -32.69 -43.22 -4.97
N SER A 4 -32.81 -44.41 -5.57
CA SER A 4 -31.93 -44.91 -6.61
C SER A 4 -32.19 -44.28 -7.99
N SER A 5 -31.30 -43.41 -8.45
CA SER A 5 -31.02 -43.17 -9.88
C SER A 5 -29.86 -42.17 -10.07
N TYR A 6 -28.63 -42.69 -10.21
CA TYR A 6 -27.50 -41.94 -10.77
C TYR A 6 -26.79 -42.80 -11.82
N ASP A 7 -26.50 -42.18 -12.96
CA ASP A 7 -25.78 -42.79 -14.07
C ASP A 7 -24.35 -43.19 -13.63
N PRO A 8 -23.89 -44.43 -13.86
CA PRO A 8 -22.51 -44.84 -13.59
C PRO A 8 -21.46 -43.91 -14.23
N ILE A 9 -21.75 -43.31 -15.39
CA ILE A 9 -20.89 -42.35 -16.07
C ILE A 9 -20.74 -41.07 -15.23
N MET A 10 -21.81 -40.56 -14.62
CA MET A 10 -21.74 -39.41 -13.72
C MET A 10 -20.92 -39.70 -12.46
N LEU A 11 -21.04 -40.90 -11.89
CA LEU A 11 -20.22 -41.32 -10.73
C LEU A 11 -18.74 -41.48 -11.10
N LEU A 12 -18.46 -41.98 -12.32
CA LEU A 12 -17.10 -42.08 -12.85
C LEU A 12 -16.50 -40.69 -13.11
N ILE A 13 -17.24 -39.77 -13.74
CA ILE A 13 -16.83 -38.38 -13.95
C ILE A 13 -16.56 -37.69 -12.62
N ALA A 14 -17.45 -37.82 -11.63
CA ALA A 14 -17.25 -37.25 -10.29
C ALA A 14 -15.98 -37.81 -9.61
N THR A 15 -15.71 -39.11 -9.75
CA THR A 15 -14.51 -39.76 -9.21
C THR A 15 -13.22 -39.34 -9.93
N VAL A 16 -13.25 -39.21 -11.25
CA VAL A 16 -12.12 -38.74 -12.07
C VAL A 16 -11.82 -37.27 -11.77
N VAL A 17 -12.85 -36.42 -11.71
CA VAL A 17 -12.73 -35.02 -11.27
C VAL A 17 -12.17 -34.97 -9.85
N ALA A 18 -12.69 -35.74 -8.89
CA ALA A 18 -12.16 -35.75 -7.52
C ALA A 18 -10.69 -36.21 -7.42
N ARG A 19 -10.23 -37.10 -8.31
CA ARG A 19 -8.81 -37.48 -8.42
C ARG A 19 -7.96 -36.37 -9.06
N LEU A 20 -8.44 -35.73 -10.12
CA LEU A 20 -7.78 -34.57 -10.73
C LEU A 20 -7.67 -33.41 -9.73
N LEU A 21 -8.75 -33.10 -8.99
CA LEU A 21 -8.77 -32.10 -7.92
C LEU A 21 -7.87 -32.45 -6.72
N LYS A 22 -7.50 -33.72 -6.52
CA LYS A 22 -6.51 -34.13 -5.50
C LYS A 22 -5.06 -33.96 -5.98
N ASN A 23 -4.81 -34.15 -7.26
CA ASN A 23 -3.46 -34.06 -7.84
C ASN A 23 -3.11 -32.62 -8.28
N LEU A 24 -4.11 -31.84 -8.69
CA LEU A 24 -4.00 -30.39 -8.87
C LEU A 24 -3.97 -29.75 -7.47
N GLY A 25 -2.77 -29.45 -6.97
CA GLY A 25 -2.61 -28.78 -5.66
C GLY A 25 -3.46 -27.51 -5.56
N SER A 26 -3.92 -27.18 -4.35
CA SER A 26 -4.92 -26.13 -4.09
C SER A 26 -4.63 -24.80 -4.81
N THR A 27 -3.37 -24.36 -4.84
CA THR A 27 -2.91 -23.16 -5.55
C THR A 27 -3.23 -23.18 -7.05
N LEU A 28 -3.13 -24.34 -7.71
CA LEU A 28 -3.44 -24.50 -9.14
C LEU A 28 -4.96 -24.54 -9.37
N LEU A 29 -5.73 -25.11 -8.45
CA LEU A 29 -7.18 -25.01 -8.47
C LEU A 29 -7.67 -23.58 -8.26
N PHE A 30 -7.09 -22.82 -7.33
CA PHE A 30 -7.41 -21.39 -7.18
C PHE A 30 -7.02 -20.57 -8.43
N LYS A 31 -5.89 -20.87 -9.08
CA LYS A 31 -5.51 -20.27 -10.38
C LYS A 31 -6.53 -20.56 -11.50
N LEU A 32 -7.10 -21.77 -11.55
CA LEU A 32 -8.12 -22.15 -12.53
C LEU A 32 -9.53 -21.60 -12.19
N TRP A 33 -9.96 -21.72 -10.94
CA TRP A 33 -11.29 -21.31 -10.48
C TRP A 33 -11.42 -19.78 -10.38
N GLY A 34 -10.31 -19.09 -10.10
CA GLY A 34 -10.20 -17.63 -10.10
C GLY A 34 -10.44 -16.98 -11.46
N LYS A 35 -10.08 -17.64 -12.56
CA LYS A 35 -10.48 -17.21 -13.92
C LYS A 35 -12.00 -17.29 -14.14
N HIS A 36 -12.70 -18.15 -13.41
CA HIS A 36 -14.11 -18.50 -13.67
C HIS A 36 -15.15 -17.74 -12.83
N LYS A 37 -14.73 -17.02 -11.78
CA LYS A 37 -15.66 -16.34 -10.85
C LYS A 37 -15.34 -14.86 -10.59
N GLY A 38 -14.90 -14.13 -11.61
CA GLY A 38 -14.99 -12.66 -11.70
C GLY A 38 -14.16 -11.82 -10.71
N GLY A 39 -13.70 -12.39 -9.60
CA GLY A 39 -12.97 -11.69 -8.55
C GLY A 39 -11.52 -11.36 -8.87
N VAL A 40 -11.01 -10.36 -8.16
CA VAL A 40 -9.59 -10.08 -8.01
C VAL A 40 -9.04 -11.02 -6.94
N LEU A 41 -7.82 -11.52 -7.14
CA LEU A 41 -7.23 -12.49 -6.23
C LEU A 41 -5.77 -12.13 -5.99
N TRP A 42 -5.41 -12.01 -4.72
CA TRP A 42 -4.02 -12.07 -4.33
C TRP A 42 -3.52 -13.52 -4.44
N LEU A 43 -2.31 -13.67 -4.95
CA LEU A 43 -1.58 -14.93 -5.00
C LEU A 43 -0.43 -14.87 -4.00
N ASP A 44 -0.35 -15.85 -3.11
CA ASP A 44 0.87 -16.11 -2.35
C ASP A 44 1.93 -16.62 -3.33
N VAL A 45 3.05 -15.91 -3.38
CA VAL A 45 4.22 -16.19 -4.22
C VAL A 45 5.50 -16.19 -3.38
N SER A 46 5.36 -16.50 -2.08
CA SER A 46 6.46 -16.58 -1.12
C SER A 46 7.50 -17.63 -1.52
N ASP A 47 8.76 -17.34 -1.20
CA ASP A 47 9.90 -18.20 -1.48
C ASP A 47 10.67 -18.46 -0.19
N ASP A 48 10.84 -19.75 0.16
CA ASP A 48 11.31 -20.25 1.45
C ASP A 48 12.78 -19.92 1.75
N LYS A 49 13.53 -19.55 0.71
CA LYS A 49 14.95 -19.17 0.75
C LYS A 49 15.16 -17.65 0.84
N GLY A 50 14.08 -16.91 1.07
CA GLY A 50 14.07 -15.45 1.15
C GLY A 50 14.60 -14.85 2.46
N PRO A 51 14.46 -13.52 2.62
CA PRO A 51 14.80 -12.81 3.84
C PRO A 51 14.03 -13.33 5.07
N SER A 52 14.62 -13.07 6.24
CA SER A 52 13.93 -13.12 7.53
C SER A 52 12.64 -12.28 7.53
N VAL A 53 11.72 -12.62 8.43
CA VAL A 53 10.61 -11.71 8.81
C VAL A 53 11.16 -10.32 9.15
N ARG A 54 10.47 -9.28 8.68
CA ARG A 54 10.89 -7.89 8.89
C ARG A 54 9.76 -6.90 8.61
N TYR A 55 9.84 -5.74 9.26
CA TYR A 55 9.01 -4.59 9.01
C TYR A 55 9.84 -3.29 9.04
N SER A 56 9.29 -2.22 8.49
CA SER A 56 9.95 -0.91 8.34
C SER A 56 11.32 -1.00 7.62
N HIS A 57 11.44 -1.92 6.66
CA HIS A 57 12.58 -2.05 5.76
C HIS A 57 12.51 -1.05 4.60
N GLY A 58 13.66 -0.72 4.02
CA GLY A 58 13.73 0.00 2.76
C GLY A 58 13.35 -0.91 1.60
N VAL A 59 12.63 -0.37 0.61
CA VAL A 59 12.23 -1.07 -0.62
C VAL A 59 12.44 -0.18 -1.84
N ALA A 60 12.89 -0.75 -2.95
CA ALA A 60 12.96 -0.06 -4.25
C ALA A 60 12.68 -1.06 -5.38
N VAL A 61 12.05 -0.60 -6.47
CA VAL A 61 11.91 -1.39 -7.71
C VAL A 61 13.22 -1.28 -8.49
N VAL A 62 13.84 -2.41 -8.82
CA VAL A 62 15.15 -2.50 -9.49
C VAL A 62 15.11 -3.65 -10.49
N ASN A 63 15.36 -3.36 -11.78
CA ASN A 63 15.60 -4.36 -12.84
C ASN A 63 14.57 -5.51 -12.93
N GLN A 64 13.27 -5.21 -12.96
CA GLN A 64 12.17 -6.20 -12.91
C GLN A 64 12.17 -7.09 -11.65
N GLY A 65 12.47 -6.46 -10.52
CA GLY A 65 12.28 -7.04 -9.19
C GLY A 65 12.16 -5.97 -8.12
N MET A 66 11.95 -6.39 -6.87
CA MET A 66 12.07 -5.50 -5.71
C MET A 66 13.36 -5.79 -4.95
N LEU A 67 14.17 -4.74 -4.74
CA LEU A 67 15.25 -4.76 -3.77
C LEU A 67 14.66 -4.39 -2.40
N VAL A 68 14.90 -5.24 -1.42
CA VAL A 68 14.61 -5.03 0.00
C VAL A 68 15.93 -4.90 0.75
N THR A 69 16.01 -3.94 1.67
CA THR A 69 17.18 -3.74 2.50
C THR A 69 16.79 -3.29 3.91
N HIS A 70 17.64 -3.59 4.89
CA HIS A 70 17.46 -3.16 6.28
C HIS A 70 16.12 -3.63 6.89
N GLY A 71 15.62 -2.92 7.91
CA GLY A 71 14.39 -3.23 8.63
C GLY A 71 14.63 -3.85 10.00
N TYR A 72 13.54 -4.24 10.66
CA TYR A 72 13.56 -4.73 12.03
C TYR A 72 12.55 -5.85 12.25
N TYR A 73 12.81 -6.73 13.23
CA TYR A 73 11.77 -7.53 13.88
C TYR A 73 12.13 -7.83 15.34
N TYR A 74 11.16 -8.33 16.11
CA TYR A 74 11.43 -8.85 17.46
C TYR A 74 11.35 -10.38 17.47
N SER A 75 12.46 -11.03 17.79
CA SER A 75 12.54 -12.48 17.96
C SER A 75 12.02 -12.85 19.36
N HIS A 76 10.71 -13.08 19.48
CA HIS A 76 10.10 -13.61 20.71
C HIS A 76 10.78 -14.90 21.23
N PRO A 77 11.11 -15.92 20.39
CA PRO A 77 11.72 -17.16 20.88
C PRO A 77 13.09 -16.98 21.54
N THR A 78 13.81 -15.90 21.23
CA THR A 78 15.12 -15.58 21.82
C THR A 78 15.09 -14.31 22.69
N ASN A 79 13.91 -13.70 22.88
CA ASN A 79 13.69 -12.41 23.54
C ASN A 79 14.68 -11.30 23.08
N LYS A 80 14.88 -11.16 21.76
CA LYS A 80 15.84 -10.21 21.16
C LYS A 80 15.24 -9.35 20.07
N ALA A 81 15.54 -8.07 20.13
CA ALA A 81 15.42 -7.13 19.02
C ALA A 81 16.42 -7.49 17.92
N MET A 82 16.00 -7.40 16.66
CA MET A 82 16.78 -7.79 15.47
C MET A 82 16.74 -6.66 14.45
N TRP A 83 17.75 -5.80 14.48
CA TRP A 83 18.02 -4.80 13.45
C TRP A 83 18.73 -5.46 12.27
N LEU A 84 18.39 -5.05 11.06
CA LEU A 84 18.88 -5.68 9.82
C LEU A 84 19.62 -4.66 8.96
N ASP A 85 20.62 -5.15 8.24
CA ASP A 85 21.42 -4.41 7.24
C ASP A 85 21.67 -5.24 5.96
N ASP A 86 21.00 -6.38 5.83
CA ASP A 86 21.14 -7.29 4.70
C ASP A 86 20.33 -6.81 3.48
N MET A 87 20.65 -7.37 2.32
CA MET A 87 20.05 -6.98 1.04
C MET A 87 19.56 -8.21 0.26
N TRP A 88 18.36 -8.09 -0.30
CA TRP A 88 17.66 -9.15 -0.98
C TRP A 88 16.92 -8.61 -2.19
N TRP A 89 17.00 -9.28 -3.32
CA TRP A 89 16.28 -8.91 -4.54
C TRP A 89 15.31 -10.03 -4.95
N PHE A 90 14.02 -9.70 -5.08
CA PHE A 90 12.99 -10.64 -5.54
C PHE A 90 12.70 -10.41 -7.02
N SER A 91 12.97 -11.41 -7.86
CA SER A 91 12.65 -11.36 -9.29
C SER A 91 11.15 -11.45 -9.51
N PHE A 92 10.54 -10.47 -10.19
CA PHE A 92 9.12 -10.50 -10.55
C PHE A 92 8.80 -11.58 -11.61
N GLU A 93 9.76 -11.88 -12.49
CA GLU A 93 9.68 -12.95 -13.49
C GLU A 93 9.69 -14.34 -12.85
N LYS A 94 10.68 -14.61 -11.99
CA LYS A 94 10.98 -15.96 -11.47
C LYS A 94 10.27 -16.28 -10.16
N GLU A 95 9.74 -15.26 -9.48
CA GLU A 95 9.11 -15.34 -8.16
C GLU A 95 10.06 -15.97 -7.11
N LYS A 96 11.31 -15.50 -7.12
CA LYS A 96 12.41 -15.99 -6.27
C LYS A 96 13.29 -14.88 -5.72
N TRP A 97 13.75 -15.09 -4.48
CA TRP A 97 14.70 -14.24 -3.79
C TRP A 97 16.14 -14.59 -4.14
N TYR A 98 16.95 -13.55 -4.25
CA TYR A 98 18.40 -13.63 -4.42
C TYR A 98 19.04 -12.74 -3.35
N LYS A 99 19.93 -13.28 -2.52
CA LYS A 99 20.69 -12.45 -1.57
C LYS A 99 21.68 -11.59 -2.36
N VAL A 100 21.67 -10.29 -2.11
CA VAL A 100 22.54 -9.31 -2.76
C VAL A 100 23.78 -9.11 -1.88
N PRO A 101 25.02 -9.26 -2.41
CA PRO A 101 26.24 -8.97 -1.66
C PRO A 101 26.31 -7.49 -1.27
N ASN A 102 26.63 -7.21 -0.01
CA ASN A 102 26.69 -5.85 0.51
C ASN A 102 27.71 -5.66 1.65
N ASP A 103 28.75 -6.48 1.68
CA ASP A 103 29.79 -6.47 2.72
C ASP A 103 30.74 -5.27 2.59
N GLY A 104 31.37 -4.88 3.70
CA GLY A 104 32.25 -3.70 3.79
C GLY A 104 31.58 -2.51 4.50
N GLU A 105 32.03 -1.29 4.20
CA GLU A 105 31.38 -0.08 4.72
C GLU A 105 30.01 0.13 4.06
N LYS A 106 28.98 0.31 4.91
CA LYS A 106 27.56 0.38 4.60
C LYS A 106 26.81 1.12 5.73
N PRO A 107 25.51 1.47 5.58
CA PRO A 107 24.72 2.00 6.68
C PRO A 107 24.64 1.00 7.84
N SER A 108 24.50 1.48 9.08
CA SER A 108 24.31 0.60 10.24
C SER A 108 22.93 -0.06 10.23
N PRO A 109 22.76 -1.27 10.81
CA PRO A 109 21.46 -1.91 10.99
C PRO A 109 20.42 -0.96 11.57
N ARG A 110 19.35 -0.68 10.80
CA ARG A 110 18.36 0.36 11.09
C ARG A 110 17.03 0.06 10.41
N TYR A 111 15.99 0.83 10.75
CA TYR A 111 14.64 0.67 10.22
C TYR A 111 13.96 2.04 10.12
N ARG A 112 12.82 2.11 9.43
CA ARG A 112 12.05 3.35 9.15
C ARG A 112 12.80 4.41 8.34
N GLY A 113 13.91 4.03 7.70
CA GLY A 113 14.51 4.78 6.60
C GLY A 113 13.83 4.44 5.27
N THR A 114 14.11 5.20 4.23
CA THR A 114 13.57 4.97 2.88
C THR A 114 14.64 4.49 1.92
N ALA A 115 14.25 3.74 0.89
CA ALA A 115 15.08 3.45 -0.27
C ALA A 115 14.40 3.98 -1.54
N VAL A 116 15.16 4.50 -2.49
CA VAL A 116 14.69 4.96 -3.80
C VAL A 116 15.67 4.56 -4.90
N MET A 117 15.20 4.52 -6.15
CA MET A 117 15.94 4.06 -7.32
C MET A 117 16.11 5.22 -8.32
N HIS A 118 17.35 5.61 -8.64
CA HIS A 118 17.69 6.62 -9.67
C HIS A 118 19.03 6.26 -10.34
N ASP A 119 19.14 6.47 -11.66
CA ASP A 119 20.32 6.23 -12.52
C ASP A 119 21.20 5.01 -12.15
N SER A 120 20.59 3.82 -12.25
CA SER A 120 21.21 2.51 -11.98
C SER A 120 21.76 2.30 -10.55
N ALA A 121 21.51 3.22 -9.61
CA ALA A 121 21.84 3.10 -8.19
C ALA A 121 20.58 3.14 -7.30
N VAL A 122 20.70 2.52 -6.12
CA VAL A 122 19.70 2.66 -5.05
C VAL A 122 20.25 3.59 -3.97
N TYR A 123 19.48 4.60 -3.62
CA TYR A 123 19.80 5.53 -2.54
C TYR A 123 18.99 5.16 -1.30
N PHE A 124 19.63 5.12 -0.14
CA PHE A 124 19.01 4.89 1.15
C PHE A 124 19.23 6.11 2.05
N PHE A 125 18.17 6.53 2.74
CA PHE A 125 18.19 7.76 3.55
C PHE A 125 17.43 7.60 4.88
N GLY A 126 18.01 8.16 5.94
CA GLY A 126 17.40 8.29 7.27
C GLY A 126 17.19 6.98 8.04
N GLY A 127 16.17 6.98 8.90
CA GLY A 127 15.80 5.85 9.77
C GLY A 127 16.33 5.97 11.19
N GLU A 128 16.08 4.93 12.01
CA GLU A 128 16.55 4.80 13.40
C GLU A 128 17.18 3.41 13.66
N ASP A 129 18.16 3.33 14.57
CA ASP A 129 18.79 2.06 15.01
C ASP A 129 18.40 1.63 16.43
N GLY A 130 17.46 2.34 17.07
CA GLY A 130 16.97 2.05 18.41
C GLY A 130 18.04 2.05 19.52
N GLY A 131 19.22 2.63 19.29
CA GLY A 131 20.33 2.64 20.26
C GLY A 131 20.91 1.26 20.57
N HIS A 132 20.95 0.36 19.58
CA HIS A 132 21.58 -0.95 19.77
C HIS A 132 23.09 -0.78 20.09
N PRO A 133 23.70 -1.57 21.01
CA PRO A 133 25.14 -1.53 21.31
C PRO A 133 26.18 -1.55 20.17
N TYR A 134 25.81 -1.81 18.91
CA TYR A 134 26.70 -1.68 17.74
C TYR A 134 26.41 -0.42 16.88
N SER A 135 25.58 0.50 17.39
CA SER A 135 25.32 1.81 16.81
C SER A 135 26.61 2.63 16.69
N ARG A 136 26.75 3.42 15.61
CA ARG A 136 27.86 4.38 15.47
C ARG A 136 27.81 5.51 16.52
N THR A 137 26.66 5.72 17.19
CA THR A 137 26.45 6.79 18.17
C THR A 137 26.14 6.30 19.59
N TYR A 138 25.77 5.03 19.76
CA TYR A 138 25.31 4.44 21.04
C TYR A 138 24.13 5.20 21.69
N VAL A 139 23.35 5.93 20.89
CA VAL A 139 22.27 6.81 21.38
C VAL A 139 20.90 6.13 21.20
N TRP A 140 20.14 6.01 22.28
CA TRP A 140 18.76 5.52 22.19
C TRP A 140 17.86 6.54 21.50
N GLY A 141 17.17 6.10 20.44
CA GLY A 141 16.45 7.01 19.54
C GLY A 141 17.36 7.78 18.57
N ALA A 142 18.57 7.29 18.28
CA ALA A 142 19.40 7.85 17.22
C ALA A 142 18.67 7.74 15.87
N HIS A 143 18.30 8.90 15.32
CA HIS A 143 17.87 9.04 13.93
C HIS A 143 19.10 9.31 13.04
N PHE A 144 18.95 9.14 11.72
CA PHE A 144 20.01 9.43 10.75
C PHE A 144 19.61 10.51 9.73
N ASP A 145 20.61 11.21 9.21
CA ASP A 145 20.57 12.21 8.12
C ASP A 145 21.53 11.84 6.97
N GLU A 146 22.07 10.61 7.00
CA GLU A 146 23.01 10.09 6.02
C GLU A 146 22.32 9.70 4.71
N VAL A 147 22.85 10.14 3.57
CA VAL A 147 22.49 9.60 2.24
C VAL A 147 23.53 8.57 1.82
N TRP A 148 23.10 7.33 1.61
CA TRP A 148 23.94 6.24 1.15
C TRP A 148 23.55 5.80 -0.25
N LYS A 149 24.52 5.68 -1.17
CA LYS A 149 24.33 5.18 -2.53
C LYS A 149 24.87 3.77 -2.67
N PHE A 150 24.05 2.86 -3.17
CA PHE A 150 24.40 1.48 -3.54
C PHE A 150 24.46 1.33 -5.05
N GLU A 151 25.63 0.98 -5.58
CA GLU A 151 25.84 0.73 -7.00
C GLU A 151 26.85 -0.44 -7.15
N ARG A 152 26.69 -1.32 -8.15
CA ARG A 152 27.64 -2.41 -8.48
C ARG A 152 28.01 -3.29 -7.27
N ASN A 153 27.03 -3.63 -6.42
CA ASN A 153 27.17 -4.40 -5.18
C ASN A 153 28.04 -3.73 -4.09
N LYS A 154 28.21 -2.40 -4.11
CA LYS A 154 28.95 -1.65 -3.10
C LYS A 154 28.16 -0.44 -2.60
N TRP A 155 28.18 -0.23 -1.28
CA TRP A 155 27.71 0.99 -0.64
C TRP A 155 28.77 2.10 -0.64
N SER A 156 28.29 3.34 -0.66
CA SER A 156 29.09 4.56 -0.52
C SER A 156 28.28 5.61 0.22
N LEU A 157 28.88 6.27 1.22
CA LEU A 157 28.29 7.44 1.87
C LEU A 157 28.46 8.63 0.92
N ILE A 158 27.39 9.36 0.65
CA ILE A 158 27.44 10.58 -0.15
C ILE A 158 27.87 11.76 0.75
N PRO A 159 28.96 12.49 0.41
CA PRO A 159 29.43 13.63 1.19
C PRO A 159 28.55 14.86 0.93
N VAL A 160 27.40 14.93 1.60
CA VAL A 160 26.49 16.08 1.55
C VAL A 160 26.99 17.24 2.43
N GLY A 161 26.76 18.48 1.99
CA GLY A 161 27.08 19.70 2.75
C GLY A 161 25.97 20.06 3.73
N MET A 162 25.06 20.95 3.30
CA MET A 162 23.78 21.12 3.98
C MET A 162 22.97 19.82 3.87
N ARG A 163 22.18 19.49 4.90
CA ARG A 163 21.35 18.30 4.98
C ARG A 163 20.14 18.51 5.90
N PRO A 164 19.03 17.78 5.69
CA PRO A 164 17.89 17.78 6.60
C PRO A 164 18.27 17.33 8.03
N PRO A 165 17.45 17.65 9.05
CA PRO A 165 17.57 17.08 10.39
C PRO A 165 17.50 15.55 10.39
N ALA A 166 18.08 14.90 11.39
CA ALA A 166 18.05 13.44 11.51
C ALA A 166 16.60 12.92 11.69
N LEU A 167 16.12 12.11 10.73
CA LEU A 167 14.70 11.83 10.57
C LEU A 167 14.39 10.38 10.16
N GLN A 168 13.22 9.90 10.58
CA GLN A 168 12.73 8.54 10.37
C GLN A 168 11.21 8.50 10.21
N SER A 169 10.68 7.39 9.70
CA SER A 169 9.24 7.22 9.41
C SER A 169 8.70 8.28 8.44
N HIS A 170 9.55 8.82 7.57
CA HIS A 170 9.21 9.72 6.47
C HIS A 170 8.78 8.96 5.22
N SER A 171 8.44 9.70 4.16
CA SER A 171 8.41 9.18 2.80
C SER A 171 9.46 9.87 1.94
N ALA A 172 9.96 9.15 0.93
CA ALA A 172 10.86 9.67 -0.08
C ALA A 172 10.47 9.07 -1.44
N ILE A 173 10.43 9.89 -2.48
CA ILE A 173 10.09 9.48 -3.86
C ILE A 173 10.98 10.23 -4.85
N VAL A 174 11.05 9.75 -6.10
CA VAL A 174 11.83 10.37 -7.17
C VAL A 174 10.92 11.08 -8.17
N ILE A 175 11.22 12.35 -8.46
CA ILE A 175 10.59 13.16 -9.51
C ILE A 175 11.72 13.79 -10.33
N GLY A 176 11.79 13.46 -11.61
CA GLY A 176 12.92 13.85 -12.45
C GLY A 176 14.25 13.34 -11.87
N ASP A 177 15.21 14.24 -11.73
CA ASP A 177 16.55 13.97 -11.19
C ASP A 177 16.70 14.37 -9.71
N SER A 178 15.59 14.41 -8.98
CA SER A 178 15.58 14.73 -7.55
C SER A 178 14.83 13.70 -6.72
N MET A 179 15.33 13.44 -5.51
CA MET A 179 14.58 12.78 -4.44
C MET A 179 13.86 13.84 -3.61
N VAL A 180 12.53 13.73 -3.51
CA VAL A 180 11.70 14.57 -2.64
C VAL A 180 11.37 13.78 -1.38
N VAL A 181 11.74 14.32 -0.23
CA VAL A 181 11.46 13.80 1.12
C VAL A 181 10.40 14.66 1.78
N PHE A 182 9.41 14.03 2.43
CA PHE A 182 8.40 14.74 3.21
C PHE A 182 8.24 14.16 4.62
N GLY A 183 8.22 15.08 5.59
CA GLY A 183 7.76 14.85 6.96
C GLY A 183 8.57 13.80 7.72
N GLY A 184 7.86 12.93 8.44
CA GLY A 184 8.45 11.94 9.33
C GLY A 184 8.54 12.42 10.78
N LEU A 185 9.41 11.77 11.54
CA LEU A 185 9.68 12.02 12.95
C LEU A 185 11.13 12.49 13.08
N ILE A 186 11.33 13.72 13.53
CA ILE A 186 12.65 14.31 13.81
C ILE A 186 12.96 14.07 15.30
N ALA A 187 14.22 13.78 15.62
CA ALA A 187 14.74 13.84 16.97
C ALA A 187 15.84 14.89 17.03
N ASP A 188 15.62 15.95 17.79
CA ASP A 188 16.65 16.94 18.07
C ASP A 188 17.75 16.23 18.89
N GLY A 189 18.92 16.00 18.28
CA GLY A 189 19.96 15.03 18.69
C GLY A 189 20.71 15.27 20.01
N LYS A 190 20.06 15.88 21.01
CA LYS A 190 20.52 16.08 22.39
C LYS A 190 19.94 14.99 23.30
N SER A 191 20.19 13.74 22.93
CA SER A 191 19.69 12.54 23.62
C SER A 191 20.23 12.34 25.04
N ASP A 192 21.31 13.05 25.37
CA ASP A 192 21.91 13.19 26.69
C ASP A 192 21.08 14.06 27.65
N GLN A 193 20.07 14.78 27.13
CA GLN A 193 19.12 15.55 27.92
C GLN A 193 17.78 14.80 28.06
N VAL A 194 17.21 14.80 29.27
CA VAL A 194 15.93 14.16 29.63
C VAL A 194 14.72 14.72 28.84
N ASN A 195 14.90 15.86 28.16
CA ASN A 195 13.88 16.58 27.41
C ASN A 195 14.16 16.59 25.88
N SER A 196 14.60 15.48 25.28
CA SER A 196 14.80 15.40 23.83
C SER A 196 13.47 15.55 23.08
N VAL A 197 13.33 16.62 22.29
CA VAL A 197 12.08 16.95 21.59
C VAL A 197 11.97 16.14 20.30
N VAL A 198 11.54 14.89 20.44
CA VAL A 198 11.07 14.08 19.32
C VAL A 198 9.78 14.72 18.78
N ARG A 199 9.71 15.11 17.50
CA ARG A 199 8.56 15.81 16.90
C ARG A 199 8.19 15.29 15.52
N ASP A 200 6.90 15.26 15.20
CA ASP A 200 6.46 15.07 13.82
C ASP A 200 6.93 16.26 12.96
N SER A 201 7.07 16.03 11.66
CA SER A 201 7.52 17.01 10.69
C SER A 201 6.55 17.13 9.50
N ASP A 202 6.46 18.34 8.98
CA ASP A 202 5.82 18.81 7.76
C ASP A 202 6.85 19.36 6.74
N MET A 203 8.13 19.34 7.08
CA MET A 203 9.20 19.85 6.21
C MET A 203 9.32 19.03 4.92
N VAL A 204 9.49 19.73 3.79
CA VAL A 204 9.88 19.15 2.51
C VAL A 204 11.37 19.41 2.26
N TRP A 205 12.09 18.38 1.85
CA TRP A 205 13.49 18.46 1.47
C TRP A 205 13.71 17.81 0.11
N VAL A 206 14.44 18.49 -0.76
CA VAL A 206 14.76 18.05 -2.12
C VAL A 206 16.26 17.79 -2.20
N PHE A 207 16.64 16.61 -2.70
CA PHE A 207 18.02 16.20 -2.94
C PHE A 207 18.24 16.05 -4.44
N ASP A 208 19.20 16.79 -5.01
CA ASP A 208 19.57 16.67 -6.42
C ASP A 208 20.59 15.53 -6.61
N PHE A 209 20.30 14.59 -7.53
CA PHE A 209 21.16 13.41 -7.76
C PHE A 209 22.46 13.70 -8.53
N LYS A 210 22.67 14.92 -9.04
CA LYS A 210 23.84 15.32 -9.84
C LYS A 210 24.82 16.18 -9.04
N SER A 211 24.33 17.14 -8.26
CA SER A 211 25.18 17.94 -7.34
C SER A 211 25.34 17.29 -5.95
N TYR A 212 24.45 16.36 -5.58
CA TYR A 212 24.33 15.81 -4.22
C TYR A 212 24.07 16.86 -3.14
N GLU A 213 23.40 17.96 -3.50
CA GLU A 213 22.99 19.02 -2.58
C GLU A 213 21.55 18.81 -2.10
N TRP A 214 21.32 19.19 -0.84
CA TRP A 214 19.98 19.31 -0.26
C TRP A 214 19.50 20.75 -0.29
N GLN A 215 18.21 20.94 -0.54
CA GLN A 215 17.50 22.21 -0.41
C GLN A 215 16.21 21.98 0.39
N SER A 216 15.83 22.93 1.26
CA SER A 216 14.46 22.92 1.81
C SER A 216 13.50 23.46 0.76
N ALA A 217 12.30 22.88 0.69
CA ALA A 217 11.27 23.28 -0.25
C ALA A 217 10.05 23.84 0.51
N ASP A 218 10.32 24.88 1.30
CA ASP A 218 9.32 25.64 2.03
C ASP A 218 8.34 26.33 1.05
N PRO A 219 7.05 26.50 1.41
CA PRO A 219 6.05 27.10 0.53
C PRO A 219 6.36 28.59 0.27
N PRO A 220 6.12 29.11 -0.96
CA PRO A 220 6.41 30.51 -1.28
C PRO A 220 5.58 31.53 -0.48
N ASP A 221 4.37 31.13 -0.06
CA ASP A 221 3.52 31.89 0.86
C ASP A 221 3.50 31.19 2.24
N PRO A 222 4.00 31.83 3.32
CA PRO A 222 3.90 31.32 4.68
C PRO A 222 2.47 31.15 5.22
N GLN A 223 1.44 31.56 4.49
CA GLN A 223 0.02 31.33 4.79
C GLN A 223 -0.64 30.27 3.88
N ALA A 224 0.13 29.63 2.98
CA ALA A 224 -0.36 28.53 2.15
C ALA A 224 -0.83 27.35 3.02
N ALA A 225 -1.89 26.66 2.57
CA ALA A 225 -2.35 25.44 3.21
C ALA A 225 -1.33 24.31 2.99
N VAL A 226 -0.76 23.80 4.07
CA VAL A 226 0.20 22.69 4.06
C VAL A 226 -0.36 21.46 4.78
N PRO A 227 0.05 20.23 4.39
CA PRO A 227 -0.31 19.02 5.11
C PRO A 227 0.19 19.09 6.57
N PRO A 228 -0.65 18.74 7.57
CA PRO A 228 -0.19 18.68 8.96
C PRO A 228 0.98 17.71 9.14
N ALA A 229 1.91 18.10 10.03
CA ALA A 229 3.10 17.35 10.41
C ALA A 229 2.77 15.91 10.83
N ARG A 230 3.47 14.94 10.23
CA ARG A 230 3.09 13.53 10.27
C ARG A 230 4.25 12.56 10.08
N ARG A 231 4.06 11.33 10.58
CA ARG A 231 4.97 10.19 10.42
C ARG A 231 4.23 8.95 9.93
N SER A 232 4.94 8.02 9.29
CA SER A 232 4.38 6.75 8.76
C SER A 232 3.16 6.95 7.83
N HIS A 233 3.12 8.07 7.11
CA HIS A 233 2.31 8.24 5.90
C HIS A 233 2.95 7.45 4.74
N THR A 234 2.28 7.39 3.60
CA THR A 234 2.93 6.97 2.35
C THR A 234 2.94 8.11 1.34
N ALA A 235 3.82 7.99 0.35
CA ALA A 235 3.80 8.87 -0.81
C ALA A 235 4.09 8.11 -2.10
N VAL A 236 3.60 8.64 -3.22
CA VAL A 236 3.82 8.11 -4.57
C VAL A 236 4.10 9.26 -5.56
N ALA A 237 4.89 8.98 -6.60
CA ALA A 237 5.15 9.94 -7.68
C ALA A 237 4.19 9.71 -8.86
N LEU A 238 3.27 10.66 -9.08
CA LEU A 238 2.26 10.64 -10.16
C LEU A 238 2.16 12.01 -10.82
N GLY A 239 2.05 12.06 -12.15
CA GLY A 239 1.86 13.32 -12.89
C GLY A 239 2.99 14.37 -12.74
N GLY A 240 4.18 13.97 -12.28
CA GLY A 240 5.27 14.90 -11.94
C GLY A 240 5.16 15.51 -10.53
N ARG A 241 4.19 15.05 -9.72
CA ARG A 241 3.92 15.53 -8.36
C ARG A 241 4.08 14.41 -7.33
N MET A 242 4.28 14.80 -6.07
CA MET A 242 4.28 13.91 -4.92
C MET A 242 2.86 13.86 -4.35
N LEU A 243 2.22 12.69 -4.33
CA LEU A 243 0.95 12.48 -3.64
C LEU A 243 1.22 11.84 -2.28
N VAL A 244 0.66 12.39 -1.20
CA VAL A 244 0.84 11.92 0.18
C VAL A 244 -0.51 11.53 0.78
N PHE A 245 -0.61 10.34 1.37
CA PHE A 245 -1.84 9.86 2.00
C PHE A 245 -1.66 9.49 3.48
N GLY A 246 -2.60 9.95 4.32
CA GLY A 246 -2.76 9.53 5.70
C GLY A 246 -1.51 9.72 6.56
N GLY A 247 -1.25 8.77 7.46
CA GLY A 247 -0.16 8.79 8.43
C GLY A 247 -0.63 8.87 9.89
N PHE A 248 0.32 8.98 10.80
CA PHE A 248 0.11 9.26 12.22
C PHE A 248 0.55 10.69 12.58
N THR A 249 -0.09 11.29 13.57
CA THR A 249 0.25 12.61 14.14
C THR A 249 0.52 12.49 15.64
N LYS A 250 0.65 13.63 16.33
CA LYS A 250 0.62 13.76 17.79
C LYS A 250 -0.70 14.29 18.34
N ASP A 251 -1.69 14.60 17.49
CA ASP A 251 -3.00 15.05 17.96
C ASP A 251 -3.75 13.89 18.65
N PRO A 252 -4.10 13.98 19.95
CA PRO A 252 -4.86 12.93 20.63
C PRO A 252 -6.30 12.77 20.08
N GLN A 253 -6.84 13.78 19.38
CA GLN A 253 -8.17 13.71 18.77
C GLN A 253 -8.12 12.99 17.43
N HIS A 254 -7.16 13.32 16.57
CA HIS A 254 -6.95 12.73 15.24
C HIS A 254 -5.53 12.11 15.08
N PRO A 255 -5.17 11.07 15.86
CA PRO A 255 -3.82 10.50 15.89
C PRO A 255 -3.43 9.70 14.64
N ASN A 256 -4.40 9.39 13.78
CA ASN A 256 -4.17 8.92 12.41
C ASN A 256 -5.02 9.74 11.44
N LEU A 257 -4.50 9.92 10.23
CA LEU A 257 -5.10 10.72 9.16
C LEU A 257 -5.63 9.85 8.01
N ASN A 258 -6.54 10.41 7.23
CA ASN A 258 -6.94 9.96 5.88
C ASN A 258 -7.05 11.11 4.89
N ASP A 259 -6.34 12.21 5.10
CA ASP A 259 -6.23 13.27 4.09
C ASP A 259 -5.31 12.82 2.94
N LEU A 260 -5.53 13.42 1.76
CA LEU A 260 -4.75 13.20 0.56
C LEU A 260 -4.23 14.56 0.08
N TRP A 261 -2.92 14.69 -0.09
CA TRP A 261 -2.27 15.93 -0.48
C TRP A 261 -1.39 15.74 -1.72
N SER A 262 -1.21 16.80 -2.50
CA SER A 262 -0.32 16.83 -3.64
C SER A 262 0.65 18.01 -3.54
N PHE A 263 1.95 17.73 -3.68
CA PHE A 263 3.03 18.72 -3.73
C PHE A 263 3.58 18.84 -5.15
N ASP A 264 3.76 20.07 -5.62
CA ASP A 264 4.42 20.38 -6.88
C ASP A 264 5.86 20.89 -6.66
N PRO A 265 6.90 20.12 -7.00
CA PRO A 265 8.28 20.54 -6.83
C PRO A 265 8.73 21.66 -7.79
N SER A 266 7.87 22.12 -8.73
CA SER A 266 8.17 23.25 -9.61
C SER A 266 7.68 24.60 -9.06
N SER A 267 6.81 24.60 -8.05
CA SER A 267 6.35 25.82 -7.34
C SER A 267 6.48 25.75 -5.82
N ASN A 268 6.88 24.61 -5.25
CA ASN A 268 6.87 24.31 -3.81
C ASN A 268 5.47 24.42 -3.15
N GLU A 269 4.39 24.33 -3.95
CA GLU A 269 3.02 24.47 -3.48
C GLU A 269 2.40 23.12 -3.09
N TRP A 270 1.57 23.15 -2.04
CA TRP A 270 0.73 22.05 -1.59
C TRP A 270 -0.74 22.27 -1.95
N PHE A 271 -1.43 21.19 -2.28
CA PHE A 271 -2.85 21.16 -2.61
C PHE A 271 -3.53 20.00 -1.88
N GLU A 272 -4.52 20.25 -1.04
CA GLU A 272 -5.37 19.18 -0.48
C GLU A 272 -6.28 18.65 -1.59
N ILE A 273 -6.23 17.35 -1.86
CA ILE A 273 -7.15 16.68 -2.78
C ILE A 273 -8.39 16.27 -1.98
N THR A 274 -9.38 17.17 -1.95
CA THR A 274 -10.65 16.93 -1.27
C THR A 274 -11.50 15.90 -2.03
N TYR A 275 -12.06 14.94 -1.29
CA TYR A 275 -12.98 13.92 -1.79
C TYR A 275 -14.06 13.62 -0.74
N GLU A 276 -15.11 12.87 -1.10
CA GLU A 276 -16.18 12.54 -0.15
C GLU A 276 -15.68 11.63 0.99
N LYS A 277 -15.63 12.17 2.22
CA LYS A 277 -14.97 11.55 3.39
C LYS A 277 -15.58 10.22 3.87
N HIS A 278 -16.67 9.77 3.25
CA HIS A 278 -17.30 8.47 3.50
C HIS A 278 -17.01 7.41 2.42
N GLU A 279 -16.44 7.80 1.28
CA GLU A 279 -16.15 6.92 0.15
C GLU A 279 -14.67 6.50 0.05
N GLY A 280 -13.80 7.08 0.89
CA GLY A 280 -12.37 6.76 0.91
C GLY A 280 -11.90 5.88 2.09
N PRO A 281 -10.59 5.56 2.13
CA PRO A 281 -10.03 4.69 3.16
C PRO A 281 -10.15 5.30 4.55
N ARG A 282 -10.38 4.44 5.55
CA ARG A 282 -10.35 4.82 6.97
C ARG A 282 -8.98 5.39 7.39
N PRO A 283 -8.94 6.32 8.38
CA PRO A 283 -7.70 6.86 8.93
C PRO A 283 -6.67 5.80 9.31
N ARG A 284 -5.44 5.96 8.81
CA ARG A 284 -4.39 4.93 8.90
C ARG A 284 -2.98 5.51 8.79
N GLY A 285 -2.07 5.01 9.60
CA GLY A 285 -0.63 5.10 9.37
C GLY A 285 -0.04 3.71 9.07
N ALA A 286 1.23 3.69 8.67
CA ALA A 286 2.02 2.48 8.40
C ALA A 286 1.40 1.51 7.38
N HIS A 287 0.51 2.01 6.51
CA HIS A 287 0.06 1.35 5.30
C HIS A 287 1.18 1.34 4.25
N ALA A 288 1.00 0.63 3.14
CA ALA A 288 1.85 0.77 1.98
C ALA A 288 1.07 1.33 0.79
N ALA A 289 1.77 2.00 -0.12
CA ALA A 289 1.19 2.52 -1.35
C ALA A 289 2.12 2.26 -2.55
N ALA A 290 1.51 2.16 -3.72
CA ALA A 290 2.20 2.06 -5.02
C ALA A 290 1.33 2.77 -6.07
N ALA A 291 1.92 3.18 -7.19
CA ALA A 291 1.19 3.93 -8.21
C ALA A 291 1.43 3.41 -9.62
N ASN A 292 0.36 3.35 -10.42
CA ASN A 292 0.42 3.09 -11.85
C ASN A 292 0.43 4.42 -12.60
N LYS A 293 1.58 4.75 -13.20
CA LYS A 293 1.81 6.00 -13.92
C LYS A 293 1.08 6.07 -15.28
N ASP A 294 0.74 4.93 -15.87
CA ASP A 294 0.03 4.87 -17.15
C ASP A 294 -1.48 5.07 -16.99
N THR A 295 -2.03 4.71 -15.83
CA THR A 295 -3.46 4.87 -15.52
C THR A 295 -3.77 6.03 -14.56
N ASN A 296 -2.75 6.71 -14.02
CA ASN A 296 -2.87 7.71 -12.94
C ASN A 296 -3.58 7.19 -11.68
N ILE A 297 -3.41 5.90 -11.35
CA ILE A 297 -4.03 5.29 -10.17
C ILE A 297 -3.00 5.13 -9.05
N MET A 298 -3.33 5.62 -7.86
CA MET A 298 -2.65 5.29 -6.60
C MET A 298 -3.37 4.12 -5.93
N TYR A 299 -2.62 3.11 -5.46
CA TYR A 299 -3.12 1.99 -4.67
C TYR A 299 -2.64 2.12 -3.22
N VAL A 300 -3.51 1.82 -2.25
CA VAL A 300 -3.20 1.82 -0.81
C VAL A 300 -3.63 0.48 -0.20
N PHE A 301 -2.73 -0.18 0.54
CA PHE A 301 -3.01 -1.46 1.19
C PHE A 301 -2.73 -1.42 2.70
N GLY A 302 -3.66 -1.97 3.48
CA GLY A 302 -3.50 -2.25 4.91
C GLY A 302 -3.19 -1.01 5.75
N GLY A 303 -2.24 -1.14 6.68
CA GLY A 303 -1.90 -0.14 7.69
C GLY A 303 -2.58 -0.41 9.03
N ALA A 304 -2.54 0.58 9.93
CA ALA A 304 -3.18 0.49 11.24
C ALA A 304 -3.87 1.80 11.66
N ASP A 305 -4.99 1.65 12.38
CA ASP A 305 -5.57 2.70 13.23
C ASP A 305 -5.12 2.44 14.68
N CYS A 306 -4.31 3.33 15.22
CA CYS A 306 -3.75 3.26 16.57
C CYS A 306 -4.47 4.15 17.60
N LYS A 307 -5.66 4.71 17.29
CA LYS A 307 -6.40 5.55 18.24
C LYS A 307 -6.79 4.80 19.53
N ILE A 308 -7.19 3.53 19.43
CA ILE A 308 -7.40 2.64 20.58
C ILE A 308 -6.86 1.24 20.29
N GLY A 309 -5.74 0.89 20.90
CA GLY A 309 -5.23 -0.49 20.95
C GLY A 309 -4.75 -1.09 19.62
N CYS A 310 -4.40 -0.25 18.64
CA CYS A 310 -3.83 -0.55 17.31
C CYS A 310 -4.48 -1.71 16.55
N LYS A 311 -5.42 -1.36 15.65
CA LYS A 311 -6.08 -2.29 14.74
C LYS A 311 -5.43 -2.25 13.35
N CYS A 312 -4.77 -3.36 12.99
CA CYS A 312 -4.20 -3.56 11.64
C CYS A 312 -5.30 -3.88 10.62
N MET A 313 -5.13 -3.44 9.36
CA MET A 313 -6.10 -3.55 8.28
C MET A 313 -5.61 -4.45 7.12
N ASP A 314 -6.54 -5.03 6.38
CA ASP A 314 -6.38 -5.96 5.24
C ASP A 314 -7.10 -5.47 3.96
N ASP A 315 -7.57 -4.23 3.94
CA ASP A 315 -8.28 -3.62 2.81
C ASP A 315 -7.32 -3.04 1.76
N LEU A 316 -7.72 -3.18 0.48
CA LEU A 316 -7.04 -2.62 -0.69
C LEU A 316 -7.92 -1.55 -1.31
N TRP A 317 -7.36 -0.37 -1.54
CA TRP A 317 -8.03 0.77 -2.14
C TRP A 317 -7.28 1.23 -3.40
N GLN A 318 -8.02 1.79 -4.34
CA GLN A 318 -7.47 2.62 -5.41
C GLN A 318 -8.05 4.04 -5.35
N PHE A 319 -7.24 5.01 -5.77
CA PHE A 319 -7.63 6.39 -6.05
C PHE A 319 -7.31 6.71 -7.51
N ASP A 320 -8.29 7.15 -8.29
CA ASP A 320 -8.08 7.61 -9.67
C ASP A 320 -7.88 9.13 -9.66
N VAL A 321 -6.64 9.58 -9.91
CA VAL A 321 -6.29 11.01 -9.93
C VAL A 321 -7.01 11.75 -11.09
N SER A 322 -7.55 11.03 -12.07
CA SER A 322 -8.30 11.60 -13.18
C SER A 322 -9.74 11.98 -12.80
N THR A 323 -10.35 11.30 -11.82
CA THR A 323 -11.74 11.56 -11.37
C THR A 323 -11.82 12.17 -9.97
N GLY A 324 -10.81 11.96 -9.13
CA GLY A 324 -10.82 12.36 -7.72
C GLY A 324 -11.53 11.35 -6.81
N GLU A 325 -11.82 10.14 -7.29
CA GLU A 325 -12.63 9.13 -6.60
C GLU A 325 -11.77 8.03 -5.95
N TRP A 326 -12.16 7.61 -4.75
CA TRP A 326 -11.66 6.40 -4.10
C TRP A 326 -12.57 5.20 -4.38
N LYS A 327 -11.98 3.99 -4.36
CA LYS A 327 -12.73 2.73 -4.52
C LYS A 327 -12.04 1.56 -3.83
N GLU A 328 -12.77 0.81 -3.02
CA GLU A 328 -12.29 -0.43 -2.41
C GLU A 328 -12.21 -1.56 -3.48
N ILE A 329 -11.06 -2.22 -3.57
CA ILE A 329 -10.85 -3.38 -4.45
C ILE A 329 -11.13 -4.65 -3.64
N TYR A 330 -12.42 -4.99 -3.54
CA TYR A 330 -12.85 -6.16 -2.78
C TYR A 330 -12.19 -7.45 -3.30
N SER A 331 -11.49 -8.14 -2.40
CA SER A 331 -10.84 -9.43 -2.63
C SER A 331 -11.46 -10.51 -1.71
N PRO A 332 -11.73 -11.74 -2.19
CA PRO A 332 -12.29 -12.79 -1.35
C PRO A 332 -11.38 -13.13 -0.16
N LYS A 333 -11.94 -13.22 1.05
CA LYS A 333 -11.19 -13.40 2.31
C LYS A 333 -10.34 -14.69 2.42
N THR A 334 -10.49 -15.63 1.49
CA THR A 334 -9.66 -16.84 1.39
C THR A 334 -8.35 -16.61 0.58
N SER A 335 -8.13 -15.41 0.08
CA SER A 335 -7.09 -15.06 -0.89
C SER A 335 -6.73 -13.57 -0.78
N VAL A 336 -6.29 -13.18 0.42
CA VAL A 336 -5.78 -11.84 0.77
C VAL A 336 -4.55 -11.99 1.68
N PRO A 337 -3.60 -11.03 1.65
CA PRO A 337 -2.56 -10.94 2.66
C PRO A 337 -3.21 -10.68 4.02
N ASN A 338 -2.69 -11.34 5.08
CA ASN A 338 -3.11 -11.03 6.46
C ASN A 338 -2.99 -9.53 6.75
N ASN A 339 -3.91 -9.01 7.59
CA ASN A 339 -3.95 -7.62 8.01
C ASN A 339 -2.61 -7.17 8.60
N ARG A 340 -2.04 -6.07 8.12
CA ARG A 340 -0.63 -5.73 8.36
C ARG A 340 -0.30 -4.26 8.23
N HIS A 341 0.79 -3.85 8.87
CA HIS A 341 1.37 -2.52 8.77
C HIS A 341 2.90 -2.59 8.80
N PHE A 342 3.57 -1.46 8.52
CA PHE A 342 5.03 -1.36 8.32
C PHE A 342 5.58 -2.36 7.27
N HIS A 343 4.76 -2.68 6.27
CA HIS A 343 5.10 -3.54 5.13
C HIS A 343 5.48 -2.69 3.91
N SER A 344 6.08 -3.30 2.89
CA SER A 344 6.29 -2.67 1.58
C SER A 344 5.22 -3.09 0.58
N MET A 345 4.88 -2.19 -0.34
CA MET A 345 4.16 -2.48 -1.57
C MET A 345 4.85 -1.80 -2.75
N VAL A 346 4.91 -2.48 -3.89
CA VAL A 346 5.47 -1.96 -5.14
C VAL A 346 4.61 -2.40 -6.33
N LEU A 347 4.82 -1.76 -7.48
CA LEU A 347 4.21 -2.12 -8.75
C LEU A 347 5.33 -2.37 -9.79
N SER A 348 5.22 -3.44 -10.58
CA SER A 348 6.07 -3.65 -11.76
C SER A 348 5.51 -2.92 -12.98
N ASP A 349 6.34 -2.69 -14.00
CA ASP A 349 5.94 -2.02 -15.24
C ASP A 349 4.87 -2.82 -16.03
N GLU A 350 4.75 -4.12 -15.78
CA GLU A 350 3.67 -4.97 -16.30
C GLU A 350 2.34 -4.82 -15.53
N GLY A 351 2.27 -3.93 -14.53
CA GLY A 351 1.11 -3.73 -13.67
C GLY A 351 0.83 -4.90 -12.72
N LYS A 352 1.89 -5.61 -12.27
CA LYS A 352 1.81 -6.60 -11.19
C LYS A 352 2.20 -5.92 -9.88
N MET A 353 1.27 -5.86 -8.93
CA MET A 353 1.46 -5.27 -7.61
C MET A 353 1.97 -6.35 -6.64
N TYR A 354 3.06 -6.06 -5.91
CA TYR A 354 3.67 -6.98 -4.95
C TYR A 354 3.67 -6.35 -3.55
N VAL A 355 3.26 -7.13 -2.54
CA VAL A 355 3.33 -6.79 -1.12
C VAL A 355 4.33 -7.73 -0.43
N PHE A 356 5.16 -7.20 0.46
CA PHE A 356 6.12 -8.00 1.23
C PHE A 356 6.26 -7.49 2.68
N GLY A 357 6.38 -8.44 3.61
CA GLY A 357 6.77 -8.21 4.99
C GLY A 357 5.73 -7.47 5.84
N GLY A 358 6.20 -6.79 6.89
CA GLY A 358 5.39 -6.09 7.88
C GLY A 358 5.16 -6.87 9.18
N GLU A 359 4.35 -6.28 10.05
CA GLU A 359 3.84 -6.91 11.27
C GLU A 359 2.31 -6.79 11.37
N SER A 360 1.71 -7.57 12.27
CA SER A 360 0.31 -7.49 12.67
C SER A 360 0.18 -7.59 14.19
N TYR A 361 -0.85 -6.95 14.74
CA TYR A 361 -1.19 -7.01 16.16
C TYR A 361 -2.48 -7.81 16.39
N LYS A 362 -2.43 -8.67 17.41
CA LYS A 362 -3.53 -9.52 17.91
C LYS A 362 -4.09 -10.51 16.86
N PRO A 363 -3.41 -11.65 16.61
CA PRO A 363 -2.17 -12.10 17.24
C PRO A 363 -0.94 -11.31 16.77
N TYR A 364 0.06 -11.18 17.64
CA TYR A 364 1.36 -10.64 17.20
C TYR A 364 1.98 -11.58 16.17
N LYS A 365 2.27 -11.07 14.97
CA LYS A 365 2.90 -11.84 13.89
C LYS A 365 3.76 -10.95 13.01
N TYR A 366 4.98 -11.39 12.75
CA TYR A 366 5.88 -10.81 11.75
C TYR A 366 5.78 -11.59 10.43
N PHE A 367 5.99 -10.90 9.31
CA PHE A 367 5.86 -11.49 7.98
C PHE A 367 7.17 -11.42 7.17
N ASN A 368 7.37 -12.41 6.33
CA ASN A 368 8.25 -12.42 5.15
C ASN A 368 7.55 -13.03 3.93
N ASP A 369 6.21 -13.13 3.97
CA ASP A 369 5.42 -13.59 2.83
C ASP A 369 5.46 -12.56 1.70
N VAL A 370 5.38 -13.05 0.45
CA VAL A 370 5.27 -12.23 -0.75
C VAL A 370 3.92 -12.49 -1.39
N TRP A 371 3.13 -11.44 -1.55
CA TRP A 371 1.80 -11.50 -2.17
C TRP A 371 1.78 -10.71 -3.47
N LYS A 372 1.15 -11.25 -4.51
CA LYS A 372 1.06 -10.62 -5.84
C LYS A 372 -0.40 -10.46 -6.29
N MET A 373 -0.72 -9.33 -6.91
CA MET A 373 -1.96 -9.08 -7.62
C MET A 373 -1.67 -8.52 -9.02
N ASP A 374 -2.43 -8.95 -10.04
CA ASP A 374 -2.47 -8.31 -11.36
C ASP A 374 -3.52 -7.19 -11.32
N VAL A 375 -3.09 -5.92 -11.41
CA VAL A 375 -4.00 -4.77 -11.38
C VAL A 375 -4.48 -4.35 -12.78
N MET A 376 -3.82 -4.78 -13.85
CA MET A 376 -4.30 -4.53 -15.23
C MET A 376 -5.53 -5.39 -15.54
N ALA A 377 -5.62 -6.57 -14.91
CA ALA A 377 -6.80 -7.42 -14.88
C ALA A 377 -8.01 -6.82 -14.13
N LEU A 378 -7.88 -5.64 -13.50
CA LEU A 378 -9.00 -4.83 -13.01
C LEU A 378 -9.67 -4.08 -14.16
N GLY A 379 -8.87 -3.31 -14.92
CA GLY A 379 -9.35 -2.41 -15.96
C GLY A 379 -10.15 -3.13 -17.04
N SER A 380 -9.63 -4.27 -17.51
CA SER A 380 -10.28 -5.10 -18.54
C SER A 380 -11.65 -5.68 -18.15
N ARG A 381 -12.02 -5.63 -16.86
CA ARG A 381 -13.36 -6.05 -16.36
C ARG A 381 -14.34 -4.89 -16.21
N TYR A 382 -13.86 -3.65 -16.25
CA TYR A 382 -14.68 -2.44 -16.23
C TYR A 382 -14.79 -1.75 -17.60
N THR A 383 -13.87 -2.00 -18.53
CA THR A 383 -13.94 -1.47 -19.92
C THR A 383 -14.88 -2.27 -20.83
N GLY A 384 -16.14 -2.40 -20.43
CA GLY A 384 -17.21 -2.73 -21.37
C GLY A 384 -17.44 -1.55 -22.32
N ASN A 385 -16.93 -1.63 -23.55
CA ASN A 385 -17.02 -0.58 -24.58
C ASN A 385 -16.58 0.84 -24.14
N ARG A 386 -15.29 1.00 -23.79
CA ARG A 386 -14.60 2.28 -24.06
C ARG A 386 -13.71 2.12 -25.29
N THR A 387 -13.95 2.96 -26.30
CA THR A 387 -13.08 3.10 -27.47
C THR A 387 -11.70 3.63 -27.04
N LYS A 388 -10.65 3.34 -27.82
CA LYS A 388 -9.30 3.87 -27.59
C LYS A 388 -9.18 5.35 -27.98
N THR A 389 -9.91 6.23 -27.30
CA THR A 389 -9.53 7.65 -27.23
C THR A 389 -8.49 7.79 -26.13
N LYS A 390 -7.35 8.44 -26.44
CA LYS A 390 -6.38 8.86 -25.43
C LYS A 390 -7.07 9.94 -24.60
N PRO A 391 -7.22 9.78 -23.27
CA PRO A 391 -7.84 10.83 -22.46
C PRO A 391 -6.95 12.07 -22.49
N GLU A 392 -7.54 13.23 -22.78
CA GLU A 392 -6.95 14.52 -22.42
C GLU A 392 -6.72 14.56 -20.89
N PRO A 393 -5.60 15.11 -20.40
CA PRO A 393 -5.32 15.14 -18.98
C PRO A 393 -6.36 15.99 -18.25
N PHE A 394 -7.19 15.34 -17.44
CA PHE A 394 -8.21 16.02 -16.63
C PHE A 394 -7.51 16.92 -15.60
N ARG A 395 -7.68 18.24 -15.73
CA ARG A 395 -6.92 19.22 -14.96
C ARG A 395 -7.59 19.50 -13.62
N LEU A 396 -7.31 18.66 -12.61
CA LEU A 396 -7.60 18.98 -11.20
C LEU A 396 -6.93 20.30 -10.76
N PHE A 397 -5.81 20.67 -11.41
CA PHE A 397 -5.03 21.85 -11.06
C PHE A 397 -5.31 22.99 -12.04
N PRO A 398 -5.90 24.12 -11.59
CA PRO A 398 -6.04 25.30 -12.43
C PRO A 398 -4.65 25.86 -12.74
N ARG A 399 -4.31 26.02 -14.03
CA ARG A 399 -3.19 26.89 -14.39
C ARG A 399 -3.59 28.31 -14.02
N LEU A 400 -2.80 28.97 -13.18
CA LEU A 400 -2.96 30.40 -12.93
C LEU A 400 -2.95 31.16 -14.28
N PRO A 401 -3.92 32.02 -14.55
CA PRO A 401 -4.01 32.72 -15.83
C PRO A 401 -2.89 33.76 -15.92
N VAL A 402 -1.88 33.47 -16.74
CA VAL A 402 -0.90 34.47 -17.21
C VAL A 402 -1.68 35.52 -17.99
N LYS A 403 -1.99 36.66 -17.36
CA LYS A 403 -2.78 37.74 -17.96
C LYS A 403 -2.02 38.39 -19.13
N PRO A 404 -2.55 38.37 -20.36
CA PRO A 404 -2.23 39.37 -21.37
C PRO A 404 -2.91 40.71 -21.00
N PRO A 405 -2.53 41.84 -21.63
CA PRO A 405 -3.14 43.14 -21.36
C PRO A 405 -4.61 43.24 -21.84
N PHE A 406 -5.31 44.25 -21.33
CA PHE A 406 -6.72 44.54 -21.60
C PHE A 406 -7.05 44.77 -23.08
N VAL A 407 -8.20 44.24 -23.51
CA VAL A 407 -9.07 44.79 -24.56
C VAL A 407 -10.52 44.65 -24.06
N THR A 408 -11.41 45.58 -24.38
CA THR A 408 -12.75 45.73 -23.79
C THR A 408 -13.90 45.49 -24.79
N ASP A 409 -15.06 45.11 -24.24
CA ASP A 409 -16.43 45.32 -24.77
C ASP A 409 -16.88 44.53 -26.04
N PRO A 410 -18.21 44.39 -26.29
CA PRO A 410 -19.25 44.03 -25.32
C PRO A 410 -20.32 43.02 -25.86
N GLU A 411 -21.27 42.66 -24.98
CA GLU A 411 -22.67 42.24 -25.22
C GLU A 411 -23.06 41.24 -26.35
N PHE A 412 -23.69 40.11 -25.94
CA PHE A 412 -25.04 39.75 -26.45
C PHE A 412 -25.78 38.74 -25.55
N VAL A 413 -27.10 38.93 -25.34
CA VAL A 413 -28.02 38.00 -24.64
C VAL A 413 -29.43 38.13 -25.24
N PRO A 414 -30.01 37.04 -25.79
CA PRO A 414 -31.29 36.52 -25.30
C PRO A 414 -31.33 34.97 -25.30
N SER A 415 -31.77 34.27 -24.25
CA SER A 415 -33.14 34.08 -23.72
C SER A 415 -33.69 32.68 -24.08
N ALA A 416 -34.69 32.19 -23.35
CA ALA A 416 -35.07 30.77 -23.30
C ALA A 416 -36.49 30.47 -23.82
N THR A 417 -36.74 29.20 -24.20
CA THR A 417 -38.08 28.64 -24.43
C THR A 417 -38.15 27.18 -23.94
N LEU A 418 -39.36 26.63 -23.76
CA LEU A 418 -39.64 25.44 -22.94
C LEU A 418 -40.41 24.34 -23.69
N LEU A 419 -40.06 23.06 -23.40
CA LEU A 419 -40.94 21.87 -23.35
C LEU A 419 -41.61 21.38 -24.68
N PRO A 420 -42.30 20.21 -24.72
CA PRO A 420 -42.04 18.90 -24.10
C PRO A 420 -42.21 17.72 -25.12
N PHE A 421 -42.59 16.51 -24.65
CA PHE A 421 -42.90 15.25 -25.38
C PHE A 421 -41.69 14.46 -25.95
N SER A 422 -41.71 13.13 -26.10
CA SER A 422 -42.53 12.05 -25.50
C SER A 422 -41.89 10.67 -25.78
N ALA A 423 -42.07 9.68 -24.90
CA ALA A 423 -41.84 8.25 -25.21
C ALA A 423 -43.12 7.64 -25.86
N PRO A 424 -43.04 6.55 -26.66
CA PRO A 424 -42.93 5.21 -26.06
C PRO A 424 -42.17 4.10 -26.83
N VAL A 425 -41.60 3.20 -26.03
CA VAL A 425 -41.35 1.74 -26.20
C VAL A 425 -41.82 1.02 -27.49
N ARG A 426 -40.90 0.25 -28.12
CA ARG A 426 -41.08 -1.13 -28.63
C ARG A 426 -39.71 -1.84 -28.81
N ILE A 427 -39.36 -2.81 -27.97
CA ILE A 427 -39.47 -4.28 -28.17
C ILE A 427 -38.61 -4.84 -29.33
N MET A 428 -37.49 -5.50 -29.01
CA MET A 428 -37.20 -6.91 -29.39
C MET A 428 -35.95 -7.48 -28.68
N MET A 429 -35.70 -8.79 -28.87
CA MET A 429 -34.69 -9.67 -28.21
C MET A 429 -35.03 -10.15 -26.78
N GLY A 430 -34.67 -11.38 -26.38
CA GLY A 430 -34.06 -12.45 -27.21
C GLY A 430 -33.42 -13.60 -26.43
N VAL A 431 -34.24 -14.49 -25.84
CA VAL A 431 -33.89 -15.84 -25.33
C VAL A 431 -32.64 -15.94 -24.42
N PHE A 432 -32.88 -15.93 -23.11
CA PHE A 432 -32.05 -16.60 -22.10
C PHE A 432 -32.96 -17.33 -21.09
N CYS A 433 -32.41 -18.32 -20.38
CA CYS A 433 -33.01 -19.17 -19.31
C CYS A 433 -33.49 -20.59 -19.67
N ILE A 434 -32.54 -21.49 -19.95
CA ILE A 434 -32.59 -22.89 -19.48
C ILE A 434 -31.23 -23.18 -18.80
N ILE A 435 -31.17 -24.13 -17.86
CA ILE A 435 -30.00 -24.50 -17.02
C ILE A 435 -29.60 -23.44 -15.98
N ALA A 436 -30.51 -23.14 -15.04
CA ALA A 436 -30.20 -22.40 -13.80
C ALA A 436 -30.98 -22.92 -12.57
N THR A 437 -31.42 -24.18 -12.57
CA THR A 437 -32.41 -24.71 -11.60
C THR A 437 -32.07 -26.09 -11.03
N ALA A 438 -30.85 -26.22 -10.50
CA ALA A 438 -30.45 -27.30 -9.60
C ALA A 438 -29.51 -26.74 -8.52
N VAL A 439 -29.36 -27.43 -7.38
CA VAL A 439 -28.51 -27.03 -6.21
C VAL A 439 -29.00 -25.80 -5.42
N ALA A 440 -29.95 -25.00 -5.92
CA ALA A 440 -30.60 -23.92 -5.15
C ALA A 440 -31.61 -24.41 -4.07
N VAL A 441 -31.84 -25.72 -3.93
CA VAL A 441 -32.70 -26.32 -2.91
C VAL A 441 -31.87 -27.33 -2.11
N GLY A 442 -31.31 -26.89 -0.97
CA GLY A 442 -30.43 -27.73 -0.15
C GLY A 442 -29.88 -27.12 1.15
N MET A 443 -29.96 -25.81 1.35
CA MET A 443 -29.39 -25.13 2.54
C MET A 443 -30.37 -24.19 3.26
N PHE A 444 -31.66 -24.54 3.34
CA PHE A 444 -32.63 -23.83 4.18
C PHE A 444 -33.69 -24.77 4.79
N CYS A 445 -33.28 -25.69 5.68
CA CYS A 445 -34.19 -26.29 6.67
C CYS A 445 -33.46 -27.11 7.75
N ASN A 446 -33.07 -26.49 8.88
CA ASN A 446 -33.04 -27.19 10.17
C ASN A 446 -33.01 -26.25 11.39
N LYS A 447 -34.13 -26.13 12.12
CA LYS A 447 -34.15 -25.59 13.50
C LYS A 447 -35.44 -25.95 14.25
N LYS A 448 -35.29 -26.67 15.37
CA LYS A 448 -36.37 -27.15 16.30
C LYS A 448 -37.20 -28.30 15.68
N ARG A 449 -37.75 -29.27 16.44
CA ARG A 449 -37.97 -29.42 17.90
C ARG A 449 -37.47 -30.80 18.42
N GLY A 450 -37.33 -30.97 19.75
CA GLY A 450 -37.11 -32.26 20.43
C GLY A 450 -38.41 -33.08 20.61
N PRO A 451 -38.43 -34.14 21.46
CA PRO A 451 -38.63 -33.88 22.90
C PRO A 451 -38.15 -34.95 23.94
N LYS A 452 -38.27 -34.57 25.24
CA LYS A 452 -38.45 -35.38 26.48
C LYS A 452 -37.28 -36.19 27.09
N ALA A 453 -37.16 -36.07 28.42
CA ALA A 453 -36.38 -36.90 29.36
C ALA A 453 -37.34 -37.75 30.25
N PRO A 454 -36.86 -38.62 31.16
CA PRO A 454 -36.40 -38.25 32.52
C PRO A 454 -35.24 -39.18 33.03
N ARG A 455 -34.83 -39.39 34.30
CA ARG A 455 -35.18 -38.89 35.67
C ARG A 455 -34.02 -39.23 36.66
N PHE A 456 -33.74 -38.38 37.67
CA PHE A 456 -32.90 -38.65 38.88
C PHE A 456 -31.40 -39.01 38.67
N ARG A 457 -30.45 -38.85 39.62
CA ARG A 457 -30.36 -38.34 41.03
C ARG A 457 -29.02 -37.54 41.13
N SER A 458 -28.96 -36.33 41.70
CA SER A 458 -28.63 -35.93 43.10
C SER A 458 -27.17 -36.13 43.56
N GLU A 459 -26.67 -35.16 44.35
CA GLU A 459 -25.42 -35.16 45.16
C GLU A 459 -24.07 -35.05 44.39
N HIS A 460 -22.99 -34.40 44.90
CA HIS A 460 -22.86 -33.51 46.07
C HIS A 460 -21.71 -32.48 45.89
N TYR A 461 -21.47 -31.64 46.90
CA TYR A 461 -20.34 -30.68 46.96
C TYR A 461 -19.00 -31.40 47.21
N HIS A 462 -17.87 -30.87 46.70
CA HIS A 462 -16.92 -30.15 47.55
C HIS A 462 -15.78 -29.41 46.82
N THR A 463 -15.19 -28.50 47.56
CA THR A 463 -14.03 -27.63 47.30
C THR A 463 -12.68 -28.34 47.35
N ALA A 464 -11.76 -27.92 46.49
CA ALA A 464 -10.35 -27.68 46.83
C ALA A 464 -9.83 -26.54 45.94
#